data_AF-A0A819RXY0-F1
#
_entry.id   AF-A0A819RXY0-F1
#
_cell.length_a   1.000
_cell.length_b   1.000
_cell.length_c   1.000
_cell.angle_alpha   90.00
_cell.angle_beta   90.00
_cell.angle_gamma   90.00
#
_symmetry.space_group_name_H-M   'P 1'
#
loop_
_entity.id
_entity.type
_entity.pdbx_description
1 polymer ?
#
loop_
_entity_poly.entity_id
_entity_poly.type
_entity_poly.pdbx_seq_one_letter_code
_entity_poly.pdbx_strand_id
1 'polypeptide(L)'
;MKTRIKSWRNVSSKRYQWIHQLVEQRGSELEEEMILCNKCRISLYKEKKRNKVVRNYVSSSIEPEEGFNENINRENNSIFDNRIKIEGFYGDGNDKDYCSWCLKAGTETKALSNIERMLLICDYKIYCSANARRCKNGCVDIPVDRSIEPTYLDHNQIYLLINDLICEVHRVKYMPLLVEDDGVTSEGDYVAWTGWNLSQLKDMTSLISPRMHKSKHRQPFEALCMYWIKLKTNLSFRQIGTLFKVQSKEESIRKRVEDSFHAISNYLYDAIVPSHLGINHLSRALAITHHTAYTTTFFGSSLALIWDGTYIYCNKSEDHKLQQETYSGQKSRHLVKFMSIILPDGYILDLIGPFKAKDNDAKISKV
;
A
#
# COMPACT_ATOMS: atom_id res chain seq x y z
N MET A 1 -3.08 -39.32 18.82
CA MET A 1 -2.10 -39.95 17.88
C MET A 1 -2.80 -40.22 16.56
N LYS A 2 -2.53 -39.41 15.50
CA LYS A 2 -2.80 -39.67 14.06
C LYS A 2 -2.55 -38.37 13.26
N THR A 3 -1.36 -38.21 12.70
CA THR A 3 -1.01 -37.13 11.75
C THR A 3 -1.34 -37.56 10.32
N ARG A 4 -2.11 -36.74 9.60
CA ARG A 4 -2.57 -36.98 8.22
C ARG A 4 -1.46 -36.77 7.18
N ILE A 5 -1.26 -37.82 6.39
CA ILE A 5 -0.44 -37.89 5.19
C ILE A 5 -1.13 -37.12 4.06
N LYS A 6 -0.49 -36.10 3.48
CA LYS A 6 -0.88 -35.53 2.18
C LYS A 6 0.36 -35.33 1.28
N SER A 7 0.21 -35.84 0.05
CA SER A 7 0.99 -35.67 -1.18
C SER A 7 2.37 -36.33 -1.28
N TRP A 8 2.39 -37.54 -1.85
CA TRP A 8 3.57 -38.24 -2.38
C TRP A 8 3.29 -38.50 -3.88
N ARG A 9 4.26 -38.29 -4.78
CA ARG A 9 4.14 -38.57 -6.23
C ARG A 9 5.43 -39.20 -6.75
N ASN A 10 5.30 -40.21 -7.63
CA ASN A 10 6.40 -40.93 -8.29
C ASN A 10 7.16 -40.07 -9.30
N VAL A 11 8.42 -40.43 -9.53
CA VAL A 11 9.43 -39.48 -10.04
C VAL A 11 10.18 -39.98 -11.27
N SER A 12 9.55 -39.87 -12.44
CA SER A 12 10.16 -40.21 -13.73
C SER A 12 10.76 -39.01 -14.47
N SER A 13 11.21 -37.96 -13.77
CA SER A 13 11.67 -36.70 -14.42
C SER A 13 13.19 -36.58 -14.44
N LYS A 14 13.75 -35.86 -15.45
CA LYS A 14 15.18 -35.43 -15.58
C LYS A 14 15.82 -34.92 -14.28
N ARG A 15 15.00 -34.52 -13.32
CA ARG A 15 15.38 -34.06 -11.98
C ARG A 15 15.97 -35.17 -11.10
N TYR A 16 15.61 -36.44 -11.31
CA TYR A 16 16.07 -37.58 -10.52
C TYR A 16 17.41 -38.15 -11.00
N GLN A 17 17.64 -38.17 -12.31
CA GLN A 17 18.95 -38.47 -12.90
C GLN A 17 20.07 -37.58 -12.32
N TRP A 18 19.74 -36.35 -11.96
CA TRP A 18 20.70 -35.42 -11.34
C TRP A 18 20.93 -35.66 -9.84
N ILE A 19 19.90 -36.12 -9.12
CA ILE A 19 20.03 -36.49 -7.71
C ILE A 19 20.88 -37.75 -7.59
N HIS A 20 20.73 -38.70 -8.52
CA HIS A 20 21.58 -39.87 -8.64
C HIS A 20 23.07 -39.50 -8.74
N GLN A 21 23.41 -38.59 -9.67
CA GLN A 21 24.79 -38.11 -9.85
C GLN A 21 25.40 -37.45 -8.60
N LEU A 22 24.60 -36.72 -7.81
CA LEU A 22 25.08 -36.07 -6.58
C LEU A 22 25.28 -37.05 -5.43
N VAL A 23 24.51 -38.15 -5.40
CA VAL A 23 24.60 -39.19 -4.36
C VAL A 23 25.72 -40.17 -4.69
N GLU A 24 25.92 -40.52 -5.97
CA GLU A 24 27.10 -41.26 -6.45
C GLU A 24 28.40 -40.51 -6.15
N GLN A 25 28.45 -39.18 -6.35
CA GLN A 25 29.61 -38.34 -6.02
C GLN A 25 29.96 -38.35 -4.52
N ARG A 26 29.05 -38.81 -3.66
CA ARG A 26 29.27 -38.97 -2.21
C ARG A 26 29.43 -40.44 -1.80
N GLY A 27 29.59 -41.36 -2.76
CA GLY A 27 29.92 -42.76 -2.51
C GLY A 27 28.77 -43.61 -1.96
N SER A 28 27.52 -43.27 -2.26
CA SER A 28 26.36 -44.08 -1.86
C SER A 28 25.58 -44.54 -3.10
N GLU A 29 25.28 -45.84 -3.21
CA GLU A 29 24.38 -46.38 -4.24
C GLU A 29 22.92 -46.26 -3.77
N LEU A 30 22.00 -45.97 -4.70
CA LEU A 30 20.59 -45.73 -4.41
C LEU A 30 19.73 -46.92 -4.84
N GLU A 31 19.00 -47.54 -3.90
CA GLU A 31 17.90 -48.46 -4.22
C GLU A 31 16.64 -47.69 -4.68
N GLU A 32 15.88 -48.30 -5.60
CA GLU A 32 15.06 -47.63 -6.62
C GLU A 32 13.79 -46.88 -6.16
N GLU A 33 13.47 -46.79 -4.87
CA GLU A 33 12.26 -46.07 -4.43
C GLU A 33 12.45 -45.25 -3.15
N MET A 34 13.24 -44.17 -3.22
CA MET A 34 13.28 -43.16 -2.15
C MET A 34 12.54 -41.88 -2.49
N ILE A 35 11.65 -41.49 -1.58
CA ILE A 35 10.83 -40.28 -1.67
C ILE A 35 11.40 -39.20 -0.74
N LEU A 36 11.65 -38.01 -1.30
CA LEU A 36 12.26 -36.88 -0.58
C LEU A 36 11.23 -36.05 0.17
N CYS A 37 11.48 -35.77 1.45
CA CYS A 37 10.66 -34.84 2.22
C CYS A 37 10.89 -33.38 1.79
N ASN A 38 9.91 -32.51 2.04
CA ASN A 38 9.95 -31.11 1.62
C ASN A 38 11.13 -30.31 2.22
N LYS A 39 11.62 -30.66 3.41
CA LYS A 39 12.80 -30.03 4.01
C LYS A 39 14.07 -30.33 3.20
N CYS A 40 14.30 -31.60 2.87
CA CYS A 40 15.44 -32.02 2.05
C CYS A 40 15.39 -31.41 0.64
N ARG A 41 14.18 -31.30 0.06
CA ARG A 41 13.93 -30.62 -1.23
C ARG A 41 14.35 -29.14 -1.20
N ILE A 42 14.03 -28.42 -0.12
CA ILE A 42 14.38 -27.00 0.04
C ILE A 42 15.89 -26.83 0.23
N SER A 43 16.54 -27.73 0.99
CA SER A 43 17.98 -27.70 1.22
C SER A 43 18.78 -27.85 -0.09
N LEU A 44 18.41 -28.85 -0.92
CA LEU A 44 19.01 -29.07 -2.25
C LEU A 44 18.81 -27.85 -3.18
N TYR A 45 17.67 -27.17 -3.10
CA TYR A 45 17.43 -25.97 -3.89
C TYR A 45 18.33 -24.79 -3.48
N LYS A 46 18.66 -24.69 -2.18
CA LYS A 46 19.60 -23.68 -1.65
C LYS A 46 21.04 -23.98 -2.10
N GLU A 47 21.45 -25.24 -2.12
CA GLU A 47 22.75 -25.65 -2.69
C GLU A 47 22.87 -25.33 -4.18
N LYS A 48 21.82 -25.56 -4.98
CA LYS A 48 21.79 -25.16 -6.40
C LYS A 48 22.05 -23.65 -6.58
N LYS A 49 21.47 -22.83 -5.71
CA LYS A 49 21.67 -21.38 -5.76
C LYS A 49 23.10 -21.00 -5.38
N ARG A 50 23.72 -21.68 -4.41
CA ARG A 50 25.14 -21.51 -4.07
C ARG A 50 26.08 -21.92 -5.21
N ASN A 51 25.90 -23.11 -5.79
CA ASN A 51 26.80 -23.59 -6.87
C ASN A 51 26.70 -22.78 -8.17
N LYS A 52 25.53 -22.17 -8.44
CA LYS A 52 25.37 -21.26 -9.59
C LYS A 52 26.08 -19.91 -9.38
N VAL A 53 26.17 -19.45 -8.13
CA VAL A 53 26.93 -18.24 -7.77
C VAL A 53 28.44 -18.51 -7.84
N VAL A 54 28.89 -19.69 -7.41
CA VAL A 54 30.31 -20.08 -7.48
C VAL A 54 30.79 -20.24 -8.94
N ARG A 55 30.03 -20.91 -9.81
CA ARG A 55 30.42 -21.05 -11.24
C ARG A 55 30.48 -19.72 -11.99
N ASN A 56 29.62 -18.77 -11.65
CA ASN A 56 29.67 -17.44 -12.27
C ASN A 56 30.86 -16.60 -11.81
N TYR A 57 31.51 -16.95 -10.69
CA TYR A 57 32.70 -16.28 -10.18
C TYR A 57 33.99 -16.86 -10.79
N VAL A 58 34.00 -18.17 -11.08
CA VAL A 58 35.17 -18.88 -11.64
C VAL A 58 35.35 -18.61 -13.14
N SER A 59 34.30 -18.23 -13.88
CA SER A 59 34.40 -17.90 -15.31
C SER A 59 34.96 -16.50 -15.63
N SER A 60 35.43 -15.73 -14.63
CA SER A 60 35.91 -14.35 -14.83
C SER A 60 37.32 -14.07 -14.27
N SER A 61 38.16 -15.08 -14.08
CA SER A 61 39.55 -14.88 -13.65
C SER A 61 40.53 -15.82 -14.34
N ILE A 62 41.61 -15.19 -14.79
CA ILE A 62 42.76 -15.61 -15.61
C ILE A 62 43.52 -16.85 -15.08
N GLU A 63 44.26 -17.49 -16.00
CA GLU A 63 45.10 -18.69 -15.90
C GLU A 63 46.09 -18.77 -14.70
N PRO A 64 46.55 -20.00 -14.34
CA PRO A 64 47.35 -20.25 -13.15
C PRO A 64 48.87 -20.13 -13.42
N GLU A 65 49.59 -19.43 -12.54
CA GLU A 65 51.04 -19.63 -12.37
C GLU A 65 51.33 -20.53 -11.17
N GLU A 66 52.26 -21.45 -11.40
CA GLU A 66 52.70 -22.52 -10.51
C GLU A 66 53.55 -22.01 -9.34
N GLY A 67 53.44 -22.73 -8.21
CA GLY A 67 54.55 -22.94 -7.29
C GLY A 67 54.85 -21.80 -6.31
N PHE A 68 54.57 -22.02 -5.02
CA PHE A 68 55.60 -22.16 -4.00
C PHE A 68 54.95 -22.54 -2.67
N ASN A 69 55.44 -23.64 -2.10
CA ASN A 69 55.05 -24.18 -0.81
C ASN A 69 56.02 -23.62 0.22
N GLU A 70 55.57 -22.79 1.15
CA GLU A 70 56.31 -22.58 2.40
C GLU A 70 55.37 -22.52 3.60
N ASN A 71 55.57 -23.52 4.46
CA ASN A 71 55.10 -23.57 5.83
C ASN A 71 55.66 -22.36 6.60
N ILE A 72 54.79 -21.44 7.00
CA ILE A 72 55.11 -20.48 8.05
C ILE A 72 54.07 -20.62 9.16
N ASN A 73 54.55 -21.14 10.29
CA ASN A 73 53.89 -21.12 11.59
C ASN A 73 53.32 -19.71 11.86
N ARG A 74 52.00 -19.59 11.91
CA ARG A 74 51.33 -18.36 12.36
C ARG A 74 50.98 -18.49 13.84
N GLU A 75 51.95 -18.18 14.69
CA GLU A 75 51.65 -17.38 15.87
C GLU A 75 51.38 -15.96 15.35
N ASN A 76 50.11 -15.56 15.24
CA ASN A 76 49.75 -14.19 14.91
C ASN A 76 48.74 -13.66 15.94
N ASN A 77 49.28 -12.97 16.94
CA ASN A 77 48.61 -11.86 17.60
C ASN A 77 47.96 -10.95 16.54
N SER A 78 46.63 -10.86 16.50
CA SER A 78 45.93 -9.99 15.55
C SER A 78 46.07 -8.52 15.97
N ILE A 79 47.09 -7.84 15.45
CA ILE A 79 47.34 -6.40 15.60
C ILE A 79 46.47 -5.56 14.63
N PHE A 80 45.68 -6.19 13.76
CA PHE A 80 44.80 -5.48 12.83
C PHE A 80 43.37 -5.48 13.36
N ASP A 81 42.97 -4.36 13.97
CA ASP A 81 41.57 -4.03 14.14
C ASP A 81 40.94 -3.82 12.75
N ASN A 82 40.27 -4.85 12.23
CA ASN A 82 39.61 -4.83 10.91
C ASN A 82 38.33 -3.98 10.88
N ARG A 83 38.14 -3.09 11.87
CA ARG A 83 36.99 -2.19 11.92
C ARG A 83 37.23 -0.96 11.04
N ILE A 84 36.24 -0.64 10.23
CA ILE A 84 36.25 0.53 9.37
C ILE A 84 35.65 1.72 10.14
N LYS A 85 36.41 2.80 10.22
CA LYS A 85 35.95 4.07 10.77
C LYS A 85 35.02 4.76 9.77
N ILE A 86 33.83 5.12 10.21
CA ILE A 86 32.88 5.93 9.43
C ILE A 86 32.85 7.32 10.04
N GLU A 87 33.36 8.32 9.32
CA GLU A 87 33.39 9.70 9.79
C GLU A 87 32.03 10.38 9.65
N GLY A 88 31.67 11.22 10.62
CA GLY A 88 30.42 11.97 10.62
C GLY A 88 29.18 11.15 10.99
N PHE A 89 29.34 9.91 11.45
CA PHE A 89 28.30 9.07 12.02
C PHE A 89 28.69 8.60 13.41
N TYR A 90 27.69 8.43 14.29
CA TYR A 90 27.88 8.17 15.71
C TYR A 90 27.14 6.92 16.18
N GLY A 91 27.76 6.18 17.11
CA GLY A 91 27.22 4.95 17.69
C GLY A 91 28.03 3.71 17.33
N ASP A 92 28.05 2.73 18.23
CA ASP A 92 28.83 1.49 18.11
C ASP A 92 28.00 0.27 17.69
N GLY A 93 26.67 0.43 17.62
CA GLY A 93 25.74 -0.65 17.31
C GLY A 93 25.47 -1.59 18.49
N ASN A 94 25.90 -1.25 19.71
CA ASN A 94 25.65 -2.06 20.91
C ASN A 94 24.27 -1.82 21.51
N ASP A 95 23.25 -1.58 20.67
CA ASP A 95 21.93 -1.09 21.09
C ASP A 95 20.95 -2.23 21.45
N LYS A 96 21.46 -3.39 21.89
CA LYS A 96 20.62 -4.55 22.22
C LYS A 96 19.96 -4.44 23.60
N ASP A 97 20.64 -3.78 24.54
CA ASP A 97 20.29 -3.76 25.96
C ASP A 97 19.65 -2.43 26.40
N TYR A 98 19.69 -1.42 25.56
CA TYR A 98 19.13 -0.10 25.81
C TYR A 98 18.33 0.42 24.61
N CYS A 99 17.49 1.41 24.85
CA CYS A 99 16.75 2.06 23.78
C CYS A 99 17.67 2.93 22.91
N SER A 100 17.70 2.68 21.61
CA SER A 100 18.50 3.41 20.62
C SER A 100 18.13 4.88 20.44
N TRP A 101 16.95 5.30 20.93
CA TRP A 101 16.45 6.69 20.88
C TRP A 101 16.77 7.47 22.15
N CYS A 102 16.50 6.90 23.33
CA CYS A 102 16.59 7.61 24.61
C CYS A 102 17.71 7.11 25.53
N LEU A 103 18.46 6.09 25.11
CA LEU A 103 19.56 5.44 25.83
C LEU A 103 19.20 4.80 27.18
N LYS A 104 17.90 4.71 27.53
CA LYS A 104 17.43 4.06 28.76
C LYS A 104 17.44 2.53 28.63
N ALA A 105 18.01 1.85 29.62
CA ALA A 105 17.91 0.41 29.80
C ALA A 105 16.69 0.00 30.65
N GLY A 106 16.31 -1.28 30.62
CA GLY A 106 15.29 -1.85 31.52
C GLY A 106 13.84 -1.47 31.23
N THR A 107 13.56 -0.77 30.12
CA THR A 107 12.20 -0.45 29.68
C THR A 107 11.66 -1.51 28.71
N GLU A 108 10.34 -1.65 28.62
CA GLU A 108 9.75 -2.51 27.61
C GLU A 108 10.02 -1.94 26.21
N THR A 109 10.67 -2.73 25.36
CA THR A 109 11.15 -2.28 24.05
C THR A 109 10.58 -3.08 22.88
N LYS A 110 10.55 -2.46 21.71
CA LYS A 110 10.29 -3.08 20.40
C LYS A 110 11.55 -3.00 19.52
N ALA A 111 11.71 -3.92 18.57
CA ALA A 111 12.75 -3.80 17.56
C ALA A 111 12.48 -2.59 16.63
N LEU A 112 13.52 -1.88 16.23
CA LEU A 112 13.41 -0.83 15.23
C LEU A 112 13.09 -1.43 13.86
N SER A 113 12.13 -0.83 13.15
CA SER A 113 11.92 -1.08 11.73
C SER A 113 13.10 -0.55 10.89
N ASN A 114 13.21 -1.02 9.64
CA ASN A 114 14.21 -0.48 8.71
C ASN A 114 14.03 1.04 8.53
N ILE A 115 12.80 1.52 8.41
CA ILE A 115 12.49 2.96 8.27
C ILE A 115 13.01 3.76 9.47
N GLU A 116 12.76 3.29 10.69
CA GLU A 116 13.26 3.94 11.91
C GLU A 116 14.80 3.96 11.97
N ARG A 117 15.47 2.88 11.53
CA ARG A 117 16.95 2.87 11.43
C ARG A 117 17.46 3.84 10.36
N MET A 118 16.77 3.93 9.22
CA MET A 118 17.13 4.86 8.14
C MET A 118 16.94 6.31 8.57
N LEU A 119 15.89 6.62 9.33
CA LEU A 119 15.67 7.95 9.92
C LEU A 119 16.81 8.33 10.86
N LEU A 120 17.24 7.43 11.75
CA LEU A 120 18.40 7.68 12.63
C LEU A 120 19.69 7.96 11.84
N ILE A 121 19.96 7.16 10.80
CA ILE A 121 21.18 7.30 9.99
C ILE A 121 21.13 8.56 9.13
N CYS A 122 20.04 8.81 8.41
CA CYS A 122 19.93 9.90 7.44
C CYS A 122 19.80 11.27 8.11
N ASP A 123 18.93 11.38 9.11
CA ASP A 123 18.53 12.66 9.70
C ASP A 123 19.36 13.02 10.93
N TYR A 124 19.77 12.02 11.71
CA TYR A 124 20.49 12.22 12.97
C TYR A 124 21.96 11.76 12.94
N LYS A 125 22.41 11.16 11.83
CA LYS A 125 23.76 10.59 11.69
C LYS A 125 24.09 9.55 12.76
N ILE A 126 23.08 8.86 13.28
CA ILE A 126 23.22 7.84 14.31
C ILE A 126 23.19 6.46 13.65
N TYR A 127 24.27 5.70 13.77
CA TYR A 127 24.28 4.28 13.43
C TYR A 127 23.68 3.45 14.57
N CYS A 128 22.82 2.50 14.20
CA CYS A 128 22.28 1.49 15.11
C CYS A 128 22.36 0.12 14.44
N SER A 129 22.56 -0.93 15.23
CA SER A 129 22.61 -2.29 14.69
C SER A 129 21.24 -2.77 14.22
N ALA A 130 21.21 -3.84 13.41
CA ALA A 130 19.95 -4.47 12.97
C ALA A 130 19.07 -4.97 14.12
N ASN A 131 19.64 -5.17 15.31
CA ASN A 131 18.92 -5.63 16.52
C ASN A 131 18.53 -4.47 17.45
N ALA A 132 18.74 -3.22 17.02
CA ALA A 132 18.43 -2.03 17.78
C ALA A 132 16.97 -1.99 18.25
N ARG A 133 16.74 -1.40 19.43
CA ARG A 133 15.45 -1.39 20.11
C ARG A 133 14.98 0.00 20.51
N ARG A 134 13.67 0.25 20.48
CA ARG A 134 13.02 1.50 20.93
C ARG A 134 12.03 1.21 22.05
N CYS A 135 11.92 2.10 23.04
CA CYS A 135 10.88 1.99 24.06
C CYS A 135 9.50 1.89 23.40
N LYS A 136 8.62 1.01 23.92
CA LYS A 136 7.24 0.91 23.44
C LYS A 136 6.42 2.14 23.81
N ASN A 137 6.57 2.60 25.06
CA ASN A 137 5.80 3.70 25.64
C ASN A 137 6.75 4.75 26.23
N GLY A 138 6.40 6.04 26.14
CA GLY A 138 7.12 7.14 26.79
C GLY A 138 8.55 7.37 26.27
N CYS A 139 8.81 7.05 25.01
CA CYS A 139 10.07 7.39 24.36
C CYS A 139 10.11 8.89 24.04
N VAL A 140 11.30 9.46 23.92
CA VAL A 140 11.47 10.82 23.39
C VAL A 140 11.20 10.84 21.88
N ASP A 141 10.70 11.97 21.38
CA ASP A 141 10.42 12.15 19.95
C ASP A 141 11.72 12.33 19.15
N ILE A 142 12.62 13.15 19.68
CA ILE A 142 13.93 13.43 19.10
C ILE A 142 14.96 12.48 19.74
N PRO A 143 15.73 11.71 18.94
CA PRO A 143 16.82 10.89 19.44
C PRO A 143 17.83 11.70 20.24
N VAL A 144 18.32 11.12 21.33
CA VAL A 144 19.42 11.69 22.12
C VAL A 144 20.68 11.67 21.27
N ASP A 145 21.34 12.82 21.20
CA ASP A 145 22.61 12.98 20.48
C ASP A 145 23.69 12.05 21.06
N ARG A 146 24.50 11.46 20.17
CA ARG A 146 25.60 10.58 20.54
C ARG A 146 26.90 11.36 20.37
N SER A 147 27.50 11.77 21.48
CA SER A 147 28.69 12.61 21.48
C SER A 147 29.93 11.94 20.83
N ILE A 148 30.40 12.57 19.74
CA ILE A 148 31.75 12.68 19.12
C ILE A 148 32.52 11.40 18.75
N GLU A 149 32.30 10.24 19.38
CA GLU A 149 33.07 9.06 19.00
C GLU A 149 32.64 8.52 17.62
N PRO A 150 33.58 8.46 16.65
CA PRO A 150 33.26 7.99 15.32
C PRO A 150 32.81 6.53 15.38
N THR A 151 31.83 6.19 14.55
CA THR A 151 31.37 4.82 14.42
C THR A 151 32.46 3.92 13.83
N TYR A 152 32.80 2.85 14.53
CA TYR A 152 33.68 1.78 14.03
C TYR A 152 32.85 0.53 13.73
N LEU A 153 32.79 0.13 12.47
CA LEU A 153 32.03 -1.04 12.05
C LEU A 153 32.92 -2.19 11.63
N ASP A 154 32.57 -3.40 12.07
CA ASP A 154 33.12 -4.62 11.50
C ASP A 154 32.52 -4.93 10.11
N HIS A 155 33.13 -5.87 9.39
CA HIS A 155 32.68 -6.28 8.06
C HIS A 155 31.21 -6.73 7.99
N ASN A 156 30.70 -7.37 9.04
CA ASN A 156 29.32 -7.86 9.08
C ASN A 156 28.33 -6.71 9.32
N GLN A 157 28.67 -5.77 10.21
CA GLN A 157 27.90 -4.55 10.44
C GLN A 157 27.78 -3.70 9.17
N ILE A 158 28.86 -3.57 8.40
CA ILE A 158 28.86 -2.87 7.10
C ILE A 158 27.98 -3.59 6.09
N TYR A 159 28.12 -4.92 5.98
CA TYR A 159 27.29 -5.73 5.10
C TYR A 159 25.79 -5.56 5.40
N LEU A 160 25.41 -5.57 6.68
CA LEU A 160 24.03 -5.36 7.11
C LEU A 160 23.54 -3.94 6.80
N LEU A 161 24.36 -2.92 7.08
CA LEU A 161 24.04 -1.53 6.76
C LEU A 161 23.80 -1.32 5.26
N ILE A 162 24.69 -1.83 4.41
CA ILE A 162 24.54 -1.74 2.96
C ILE A 162 23.27 -2.44 2.49
N ASN A 163 22.95 -3.62 3.04
CA ASN A 163 21.71 -4.32 2.69
C ASN A 163 20.46 -3.54 3.13
N ASP A 164 20.48 -2.93 4.32
CA ASP A 164 19.39 -2.09 4.81
C ASP A 164 19.18 -0.88 3.87
N LEU A 165 20.27 -0.20 3.49
CA LEU A 165 20.25 0.92 2.54
C LEU A 165 19.70 0.50 1.17
N ILE A 166 20.15 -0.64 0.62
CA ILE A 166 19.65 -1.17 -0.66
C ILE A 166 18.16 -1.50 -0.56
N CYS A 167 17.72 -2.11 0.55
CA CYS A 167 16.31 -2.41 0.79
C CYS A 167 15.48 -1.12 0.82
N GLU A 168 15.97 -0.07 1.47
CA GLU A 168 15.28 1.21 1.56
C GLU A 168 15.21 1.94 0.21
N VAL A 169 16.32 1.99 -0.54
CA VAL A 169 16.34 2.54 -1.91
C VAL A 169 15.34 1.79 -2.79
N HIS A 170 15.28 0.46 -2.69
CA HIS A 170 14.30 -0.33 -3.41
C HIS A 170 12.87 -0.01 -2.97
N ARG A 171 12.62 0.19 -1.66
CA ARG A 171 11.31 0.57 -1.12
C ARG A 171 10.86 1.92 -1.67
N VAL A 172 11.69 2.97 -1.55
CA VAL A 172 11.40 4.33 -2.01
C VAL A 172 11.13 4.36 -3.52
N LYS A 173 11.88 3.59 -4.32
CA LYS A 173 11.67 3.49 -5.77
C LYS A 173 10.26 3.04 -6.15
N TYR A 174 9.63 2.20 -5.32
CA TYR A 174 8.30 1.65 -5.57
C TYR A 174 7.22 2.21 -4.64
N MET A 175 7.55 3.24 -3.87
CA MET A 175 6.59 3.91 -3.00
C MET A 175 5.58 4.68 -3.87
N PRO A 176 4.26 4.45 -3.69
CA PRO A 176 3.26 5.26 -4.35
C PRO A 176 3.27 6.69 -3.80
N LEU A 177 2.66 7.61 -4.55
CA LEU A 177 2.57 9.03 -4.19
C LEU A 177 2.02 9.26 -2.77
N LEU A 178 0.94 8.56 -2.40
CA LEU A 178 0.35 8.62 -1.08
C LEU A 178 0.24 7.20 -0.51
N VAL A 179 0.79 7.01 0.67
CA VAL A 179 0.76 5.77 1.45
C VAL A 179 0.15 6.09 2.82
N GLU A 180 -0.49 5.11 3.44
CA GLU A 180 -0.97 5.25 4.80
C GLU A 180 0.21 5.26 5.79
N ASP A 181 0.31 6.31 6.62
CA ASP A 181 1.27 6.43 7.71
C ASP A 181 2.75 6.21 7.29
N ASP A 182 3.17 6.76 6.14
CA ASP A 182 4.55 6.60 5.67
C ASP A 182 5.58 7.45 6.44
N GLY A 183 5.13 8.33 7.32
CA GLY A 183 5.96 9.22 8.13
C GLY A 183 6.66 10.32 7.34
N VAL A 184 6.41 10.43 6.03
CA VAL A 184 7.03 11.41 5.12
C VAL A 184 5.99 12.37 4.57
N THR A 185 4.81 11.86 4.24
CA THR A 185 3.71 12.66 3.68
C THR A 185 3.11 13.54 4.77
N SER A 186 3.09 14.85 4.55
CA SER A 186 2.50 15.80 5.48
C SER A 186 0.98 15.84 5.36
N GLU A 187 0.30 16.36 6.38
CA GLU A 187 -1.16 16.60 6.33
C GLU A 187 -1.56 17.49 5.14
N GLY A 188 -0.72 18.50 4.85
CA GLY A 188 -0.90 19.40 3.72
C GLY A 188 -0.86 18.68 2.37
N ASP A 189 -0.07 17.62 2.24
CA ASP A 189 0.04 16.84 1.00
C ASP A 189 -1.25 16.04 0.74
N TYR A 190 -1.81 15.38 1.76
CA TYR A 190 -3.09 14.67 1.63
C TYR A 190 -4.20 15.62 1.19
N VAL A 191 -4.30 16.78 1.87
CA VAL A 191 -5.29 17.80 1.52
C VAL A 191 -5.05 18.35 0.12
N ALA A 192 -3.80 18.62 -0.27
CA ALA A 192 -3.47 19.13 -1.60
C ALA A 192 -3.91 18.17 -2.72
N TRP A 193 -3.61 16.88 -2.58
CA TRP A 193 -3.87 15.88 -3.62
C TRP A 193 -5.31 15.36 -3.64
N THR A 194 -5.91 15.14 -2.47
CA THR A 194 -7.22 14.47 -2.35
C THR A 194 -8.35 15.43 -1.97
N GLY A 195 -8.03 16.56 -1.31
CA GLY A 195 -9.01 17.44 -0.68
C GLY A 195 -9.40 17.02 0.73
N TRP A 196 -8.89 15.89 1.21
CA TRP A 196 -9.20 15.30 2.49
C TRP A 196 -7.96 15.16 3.34
N ASN A 197 -8.16 15.25 4.65
CA ASN A 197 -7.12 15.03 5.64
C ASN A 197 -6.91 13.51 5.87
N LEU A 198 -5.81 13.09 6.48
CA LEU A 198 -5.46 11.69 6.69
C LEU A 198 -6.51 10.95 7.52
N SER A 199 -7.05 11.58 8.56
CA SER A 199 -8.10 11.00 9.39
C SER A 199 -9.36 10.69 8.58
N GLN A 200 -9.82 11.65 7.77
CA GLN A 200 -11.00 11.49 6.91
C GLN A 200 -10.79 10.39 5.87
N LEU A 201 -9.59 10.29 5.28
CA LEU A 201 -9.24 9.22 4.36
C LEU A 201 -9.24 7.85 5.04
N LYS A 202 -8.75 7.75 6.28
CA LYS A 202 -8.80 6.52 7.08
C LYS A 202 -10.24 6.11 7.41
N ASP A 203 -11.07 7.07 7.83
CA ASP A 203 -12.48 6.83 8.12
C ASP A 203 -13.22 6.30 6.88
N MET A 204 -13.05 6.97 5.73
CA MET A 204 -13.62 6.51 4.46
C MET A 204 -13.07 5.14 4.03
N THR A 205 -11.78 4.90 4.21
CA THR A 205 -11.16 3.60 3.90
C THR A 205 -11.78 2.49 4.76
N SER A 206 -12.00 2.75 6.05
CA SER A 206 -12.65 1.83 6.97
C SER A 206 -14.08 1.48 6.53
N LEU A 207 -14.84 2.45 6.04
CA LEU A 207 -16.21 2.24 5.54
C LEU A 207 -16.28 1.28 4.35
N ILE A 208 -15.30 1.36 3.42
CA ILE A 208 -15.30 0.56 2.19
C ILE A 208 -14.47 -0.72 2.30
N SER A 209 -13.50 -0.80 3.22
CA SER A 209 -12.57 -1.94 3.33
C SER A 209 -13.25 -3.31 3.46
N PRO A 210 -14.40 -3.48 4.16
CA PRO A 210 -15.10 -4.77 4.22
C PRO A 210 -15.59 -5.29 2.86
N ARG A 211 -15.81 -4.36 1.91
CA ARG A 211 -16.29 -4.66 0.55
C ARG A 211 -15.14 -4.82 -0.45
N MET A 212 -13.90 -4.56 -0.03
CA MET A 212 -12.72 -4.65 -0.89
C MET A 212 -12.00 -5.99 -0.70
N HIS A 213 -11.80 -6.72 -1.79
CA HIS A 213 -10.92 -7.87 -1.78
C HIS A 213 -9.46 -7.43 -1.65
N LYS A 214 -8.74 -8.00 -0.67
CA LYS A 214 -7.29 -7.82 -0.56
C LYS A 214 -6.62 -8.37 -1.81
N SER A 215 -6.04 -7.50 -2.62
CA SER A 215 -5.19 -7.90 -3.73
C SER A 215 -3.72 -7.67 -3.38
N LYS A 216 -2.84 -8.44 -4.00
CA LYS A 216 -1.38 -8.29 -3.83
C LYS A 216 -0.85 -6.92 -4.30
N HIS A 217 -1.63 -6.18 -5.09
CA HIS A 217 -1.18 -5.02 -5.86
C HIS A 217 -1.97 -3.74 -5.58
N ARG A 218 -2.87 -3.74 -4.60
CA ARG A 218 -3.75 -2.61 -4.31
C ARG A 218 -4.13 -2.63 -2.83
N GLN A 219 -3.69 -1.62 -2.08
CA GLN A 219 -4.25 -1.36 -0.75
C GLN A 219 -5.53 -0.51 -0.86
N PRO A 220 -6.54 -0.74 0.00
CA PRO A 220 -7.76 0.07 0.04
C PRO A 220 -7.50 1.57 0.12
N PHE A 221 -6.59 1.99 1.00
CA PHE A 221 -6.23 3.39 1.20
C PHE A 221 -5.69 4.04 -0.09
N GLU A 222 -4.73 3.38 -0.75
CA GLU A 222 -4.14 3.86 -2.01
C GLU A 222 -5.20 3.96 -3.12
N ALA A 223 -6.13 2.99 -3.19
CA ALA A 223 -7.21 2.99 -4.16
C ALA A 223 -8.19 4.15 -3.94
N LEU A 224 -8.53 4.43 -2.68
CA LEU A 224 -9.34 5.59 -2.31
C LEU A 224 -8.61 6.90 -2.67
N CYS A 225 -7.30 6.99 -2.41
CA CYS A 225 -6.50 8.15 -2.80
C CYS A 225 -6.51 8.36 -4.31
N MET A 226 -6.33 7.30 -5.11
CA MET A 226 -6.44 7.38 -6.58
C MET A 226 -7.81 7.91 -7.03
N TYR A 227 -8.89 7.49 -6.37
CA TYR A 227 -10.25 7.94 -6.66
C TYR A 227 -10.40 9.45 -6.43
N TRP A 228 -10.02 9.94 -5.25
CA TRP A 228 -10.15 11.36 -4.91
C TRP A 228 -9.20 12.25 -5.73
N ILE A 229 -7.98 11.80 -6.00
CA ILE A 229 -7.05 12.51 -6.88
C ILE A 229 -7.67 12.67 -8.27
N LYS A 230 -8.31 11.63 -8.82
CA LYS A 230 -8.98 11.74 -10.12
C LYS A 230 -10.07 12.81 -10.10
N LEU A 231 -10.92 12.82 -9.07
CA LEU A 231 -11.99 13.80 -8.95
C LEU A 231 -11.46 15.22 -8.77
N LYS A 232 -10.45 15.40 -7.91
CA LYS A 232 -9.91 16.73 -7.58
C LYS A 232 -9.07 17.34 -8.69
N THR A 233 -8.19 16.55 -9.32
CA THR A 233 -7.17 17.07 -10.26
C THR A 233 -7.53 16.87 -11.72
N ASN A 234 -8.53 16.01 -12.00
CA ASN A 234 -8.88 15.56 -13.34
C ASN A 234 -7.71 14.94 -14.15
N LEU A 235 -6.64 14.48 -13.50
CA LEU A 235 -5.55 13.78 -14.17
C LEU A 235 -6.05 12.53 -14.91
N SER A 236 -5.36 12.14 -15.99
CA SER A 236 -5.67 10.90 -16.70
C SER A 236 -5.37 9.67 -15.83
N PHE A 237 -6.10 8.57 -16.03
CA PHE A 237 -5.84 7.32 -15.31
C PHE A 237 -4.40 6.81 -15.50
N ARG A 238 -3.76 7.11 -16.64
CA ARG A 238 -2.35 6.79 -16.88
C ARG A 238 -1.42 7.60 -15.97
N GLN A 239 -1.63 8.92 -15.86
CA GLN A 239 -0.84 9.79 -14.99
C GLN A 239 -0.95 9.34 -13.52
N ILE A 240 -2.18 9.07 -13.06
CA ILE A 240 -2.43 8.58 -11.69
C ILE A 240 -1.70 7.25 -11.46
N GLY A 241 -1.77 6.31 -12.40
CA GLY A 241 -1.07 5.04 -12.26
C GLY A 241 0.46 5.17 -12.23
N THR A 242 1.03 6.16 -12.92
CA THR A 242 2.46 6.49 -12.83
C THR A 242 2.83 7.07 -11.46
N LEU A 243 1.98 7.93 -10.89
CA LEU A 243 2.17 8.50 -9.54
C LEU A 243 2.10 7.41 -8.46
N PHE A 244 1.16 6.47 -8.57
CA PHE A 244 0.99 5.36 -7.64
C PHE A 244 1.85 4.13 -7.94
N LYS A 245 2.83 4.24 -8.84
CA LYS A 245 3.75 3.16 -9.22
C LYS A 245 3.04 1.83 -9.51
N VAL A 246 1.85 1.88 -10.11
CA VAL A 246 1.04 0.70 -10.39
C VAL A 246 1.81 -0.21 -11.35
N GLN A 247 2.38 -1.29 -10.81
CA GLN A 247 3.15 -2.25 -11.58
C GLN A 247 2.19 -3.21 -12.29
N SER A 248 2.34 -3.37 -13.60
CA SER A 248 1.69 -4.45 -14.33
C SER A 248 2.64 -5.06 -15.36
N LYS A 249 2.62 -6.39 -15.46
CA LYS A 249 3.35 -7.14 -16.50
C LYS A 249 2.49 -7.45 -17.73
N GLU A 250 1.16 -7.35 -17.65
CA GLU A 250 0.24 -7.77 -18.74
C GLU A 250 -1.10 -7.00 -18.85
N GLU A 251 -1.19 -5.74 -18.40
CA GLU A 251 -2.46 -4.99 -18.56
C GLU A 251 -2.23 -3.49 -18.43
N SER A 252 -2.84 -2.65 -19.29
CA SER A 252 -2.52 -1.22 -19.31
C SER A 252 -2.75 -0.58 -17.93
N ILE A 253 -1.73 0.15 -17.43
CA ILE A 253 -1.78 0.91 -16.16
C ILE A 253 -3.08 1.73 -16.07
N ARG A 254 -3.48 2.33 -17.19
CA ARG A 254 -4.74 3.07 -17.36
C ARG A 254 -5.95 2.25 -16.90
N LYS A 255 -6.10 1.03 -17.45
CA LYS A 255 -7.25 0.16 -17.18
C LYS A 255 -7.31 -0.26 -15.71
N ARG A 256 -6.17 -0.58 -15.10
CA ARG A 256 -6.13 -0.95 -13.67
C ARG A 256 -6.59 0.18 -12.76
N VAL A 257 -6.19 1.42 -13.06
CA VAL A 257 -6.60 2.59 -12.28
C VAL A 257 -8.07 2.93 -12.54
N GLU A 258 -8.53 2.83 -13.79
CA GLU A 258 -9.94 2.98 -14.17
C GLU A 258 -10.84 1.98 -13.43
N ASP A 259 -10.44 0.71 -13.40
CA ASP A 259 -11.17 -0.33 -12.66
C ASP A 259 -11.11 -0.10 -11.14
N SER A 260 -9.99 0.43 -10.60
CA SER A 260 -9.96 0.91 -9.20
C SER A 260 -11.00 2.00 -8.97
N PHE A 261 -11.02 3.00 -9.84
CA PHE A 261 -11.88 4.17 -9.71
C PHE A 261 -13.35 3.77 -9.68
N HIS A 262 -13.79 2.94 -10.64
CA HIS A 262 -15.17 2.47 -10.69
C HIS A 262 -15.53 1.57 -9.50
N ALA A 263 -14.61 0.70 -9.07
CA ALA A 263 -14.84 -0.14 -7.89
C ALA A 263 -15.05 0.70 -6.63
N ILE A 264 -14.17 1.69 -6.38
CA ILE A 264 -14.29 2.60 -5.23
C ILE A 264 -15.60 3.41 -5.33
N SER A 265 -15.96 3.91 -6.51
CA SER A 265 -17.22 4.61 -6.72
C SER A 265 -18.43 3.77 -6.31
N ASN A 266 -18.45 2.49 -6.69
CA ASN A 266 -19.53 1.57 -6.32
C ASN A 266 -19.52 1.26 -4.82
N TYR A 267 -18.35 1.03 -4.21
CA TYR A 267 -18.27 0.78 -2.77
C TYR A 267 -18.71 1.98 -1.94
N LEU A 268 -18.36 3.20 -2.34
CA LEU A 268 -18.83 4.42 -1.69
C LEU A 268 -20.35 4.57 -1.88
N TYR A 269 -20.86 4.32 -3.09
CA TYR A 269 -22.29 4.32 -3.36
C TYR A 269 -23.02 3.36 -2.41
N ASP A 270 -22.62 2.10 -2.36
CA ASP A 270 -23.26 1.06 -1.55
C ASP A 270 -23.12 1.30 -0.04
N ALA A 271 -22.05 1.96 0.40
CA ALA A 271 -21.79 2.21 1.82
C ALA A 271 -22.48 3.48 2.34
N ILE A 272 -22.56 4.54 1.52
CA ILE A 272 -22.95 5.88 1.96
C ILE A 272 -24.40 6.18 1.55
N VAL A 273 -24.77 5.90 0.29
CA VAL A 273 -26.06 6.33 -0.25
C VAL A 273 -27.23 5.77 0.57
N PRO A 274 -27.30 4.46 0.91
CA PRO A 274 -28.43 3.93 1.68
C PRO A 274 -28.60 4.53 3.08
N SER A 275 -27.56 5.16 3.63
CA SER A 275 -27.57 5.75 4.97
C SER A 275 -27.92 7.24 4.99
N HIS A 276 -27.87 7.91 3.84
CA HIS A 276 -27.99 9.38 3.75
C HIS A 276 -28.91 9.87 2.63
N LEU A 277 -29.27 9.02 1.68
CA LEU A 277 -30.12 9.33 0.54
C LEU A 277 -31.12 8.20 0.31
N GLY A 278 -32.30 8.56 -0.19
CA GLY A 278 -33.40 7.63 -0.41
C GLY A 278 -34.32 7.52 0.80
N ILE A 279 -35.58 7.16 0.56
CA ILE A 279 -36.64 7.18 1.59
C ILE A 279 -36.43 6.21 2.77
N ASN A 280 -35.47 5.29 2.68
CA ASN A 280 -35.27 4.23 3.67
C ASN A 280 -34.41 4.65 4.88
N HIS A 281 -33.61 5.72 4.76
CA HIS A 281 -32.71 6.14 5.85
C HIS A 281 -33.42 7.00 6.92
N LEU A 282 -34.60 7.53 6.61
CA LEU A 282 -35.32 8.46 7.48
C LEU A 282 -36.74 7.98 7.78
N SER A 283 -37.06 7.81 9.06
CA SER A 283 -38.43 7.46 9.46
C SER A 283 -39.39 8.63 9.22
N ARG A 284 -40.67 8.34 8.97
CA ARG A 284 -41.71 9.38 8.82
C ARG A 284 -41.79 10.30 10.05
N ALA A 285 -41.67 9.74 11.26
CA ALA A 285 -41.74 10.52 12.49
C ALA A 285 -40.61 11.56 12.55
N LEU A 286 -39.39 11.15 12.18
CA LEU A 286 -38.25 12.06 12.09
C LEU A 286 -38.40 13.04 10.91
N ALA A 287 -38.92 12.60 9.77
CA ALA A 287 -39.17 13.48 8.63
C ALA A 287 -40.15 14.64 8.96
N ILE A 288 -41.14 14.41 9.83
CA ILE A 288 -42.07 15.45 10.28
C ILE A 288 -41.38 16.48 11.18
N THR A 289 -40.31 16.12 11.90
CA THR A 289 -39.58 17.10 12.73
C THR A 289 -38.84 18.15 11.90
N HIS A 290 -38.67 17.92 10.61
CA HIS A 290 -38.15 18.89 9.64
C HIS A 290 -39.20 19.88 9.12
N HIS A 291 -40.43 19.87 9.67
CA HIS A 291 -41.43 20.88 9.36
C HIS A 291 -41.02 22.25 9.88
N THR A 292 -41.21 23.27 9.04
CA THR A 292 -41.13 24.67 9.48
C THR A 292 -42.47 25.13 10.04
N ALA A 293 -42.48 26.26 10.76
CA ALA A 293 -43.72 26.86 11.25
C ALA A 293 -44.76 27.08 10.13
N TYR A 294 -44.30 27.45 8.93
CA TYR A 294 -45.16 27.57 7.76
C TYR A 294 -45.77 26.23 7.36
N THR A 295 -44.94 25.19 7.22
CA THR A 295 -45.42 23.86 6.83
C THR A 295 -46.42 23.30 7.83
N THR A 296 -46.15 23.41 9.13
CA THR A 296 -47.07 22.95 10.17
C THR A 296 -48.40 23.71 10.11
N THR A 297 -48.37 25.02 9.84
CA THR A 297 -49.58 25.84 9.74
C THR A 297 -50.46 25.41 8.56
N PHE A 298 -49.87 25.14 7.38
CA PHE A 298 -50.63 24.83 6.16
C PHE A 298 -50.96 23.34 6.00
N PHE A 299 -50.11 22.44 6.48
CA PHE A 299 -50.20 21.00 6.22
C PHE A 299 -50.38 20.14 7.49
N GLY A 300 -50.34 20.74 8.68
CA GLY A 300 -50.51 20.04 9.95
C GLY A 300 -49.46 18.94 10.15
N SER A 301 -49.92 17.73 10.48
CA SER A 301 -49.08 16.54 10.67
C SER A 301 -48.81 15.75 9.38
N SER A 302 -49.24 16.27 8.21
CA SER A 302 -48.99 15.61 6.93
C SER A 302 -47.55 15.86 6.50
N LEU A 303 -46.81 14.80 6.15
CA LEU A 303 -45.47 14.96 5.59
C LEU A 303 -45.53 15.79 4.31
N ALA A 304 -44.83 16.92 4.30
CA ALA A 304 -44.67 17.78 3.13
C ALA A 304 -43.29 17.51 2.52
N LEU A 305 -43.26 17.32 1.22
CA LEU A 305 -42.05 17.15 0.42
C LEU A 305 -42.01 18.27 -0.61
N ILE A 306 -40.83 18.84 -0.81
CA ILE A 306 -40.57 19.80 -1.87
C ILE A 306 -39.76 19.09 -2.94
N TRP A 307 -40.21 19.21 -4.18
CA TRP A 307 -39.55 18.65 -5.35
C TRP A 307 -39.00 19.80 -6.16
N ASP A 308 -37.67 19.90 -6.26
CA ASP A 308 -37.02 20.97 -7.00
C ASP A 308 -36.12 20.43 -8.11
N GLY A 309 -36.31 20.99 -9.32
CA GLY A 309 -35.59 20.60 -10.51
C GLY A 309 -34.27 21.36 -10.63
N THR A 310 -33.16 20.71 -10.33
CA THR A 310 -31.82 21.27 -10.53
C THR A 310 -31.29 20.93 -11.93
N TYR A 311 -30.87 21.96 -12.67
CA TYR A 311 -30.32 21.82 -14.02
C TYR A 311 -28.79 21.73 -13.99
N ILE A 312 -28.23 20.71 -14.63
CA ILE A 312 -26.79 20.61 -14.89
C ILE A 312 -26.56 20.84 -16.38
N TYR A 313 -25.83 21.89 -16.70
CA TYR A 313 -25.46 22.18 -18.10
C TYR A 313 -24.40 21.22 -18.57
N CYS A 314 -24.60 20.69 -19.77
CA CYS A 314 -23.64 19.81 -20.42
C CYS A 314 -23.26 20.35 -21.78
N ASN A 315 -22.09 19.95 -22.27
CA ASN A 315 -21.68 20.29 -23.63
C ASN A 315 -22.51 19.52 -24.65
N LYS A 316 -22.55 20.04 -25.87
CA LYS A 316 -23.14 19.34 -27.02
C LYS A 316 -22.43 17.99 -27.20
N SER A 317 -23.22 16.92 -27.19
CA SER A 317 -22.71 15.57 -27.46
C SER A 317 -22.48 15.35 -28.96
N GLU A 318 -21.50 14.50 -29.29
CA GLU A 318 -21.32 13.97 -30.65
C GLU A 318 -22.37 12.91 -31.00
N ASP A 319 -22.98 12.27 -29.99
CA ASP A 319 -24.14 11.41 -30.18
C ASP A 319 -25.37 12.29 -30.49
N HIS A 320 -25.80 12.25 -31.75
CA HIS A 320 -26.94 13.03 -32.24
C HIS A 320 -28.23 12.78 -31.46
N LYS A 321 -28.48 11.53 -31.01
CA LYS A 321 -29.67 11.20 -30.22
C LYS A 321 -29.58 11.85 -28.84
N LEU A 322 -28.43 11.68 -28.17
CA LEU A 322 -28.22 12.27 -26.84
C LEU A 322 -28.24 13.80 -26.90
N GLN A 323 -27.68 14.39 -27.95
CA GLN A 323 -27.71 15.82 -28.22
C GLN A 323 -29.16 16.34 -28.27
N GLN A 324 -30.03 15.71 -29.07
CA GLN A 324 -31.43 16.12 -29.17
C GLN A 324 -32.16 15.98 -27.83
N GLU A 325 -31.92 14.88 -27.12
CA GLU A 325 -32.61 14.60 -25.86
C GLU A 325 -32.20 15.53 -24.71
N THR A 326 -30.95 15.97 -24.70
CA THR A 326 -30.41 16.90 -23.70
C THR A 326 -30.63 18.37 -24.05
N TYR A 327 -31.09 18.70 -25.27
CA TYR A 327 -31.37 20.09 -25.61
C TYR A 327 -32.68 20.58 -24.99
N SER A 328 -32.63 21.66 -24.22
CA SER A 328 -33.81 22.38 -23.73
C SER A 328 -34.12 23.54 -24.67
N GLY A 329 -35.29 23.52 -25.31
CA GLY A 329 -35.75 24.67 -26.09
C GLY A 329 -35.93 25.93 -25.23
N GLN A 330 -36.52 25.77 -24.04
CA GLN A 330 -36.78 26.87 -23.10
C GLN A 330 -35.51 27.54 -22.58
N LYS A 331 -34.44 26.77 -22.32
CA LYS A 331 -33.15 27.31 -21.85
C LYS A 331 -32.14 27.54 -22.98
N SER A 332 -32.54 27.17 -24.20
CA SER A 332 -31.75 27.22 -25.44
C SER A 332 -30.34 26.65 -25.29
N ARG A 333 -30.20 25.53 -24.56
CA ARG A 333 -28.91 24.88 -24.27
C ARG A 333 -29.07 23.42 -23.89
N HIS A 334 -27.96 22.66 -23.95
CA HIS A 334 -27.91 21.28 -23.49
C HIS A 334 -27.83 21.21 -21.96
N LEU A 335 -28.69 20.39 -21.37
CA LEU A 335 -28.77 20.15 -19.94
C LEU A 335 -29.34 18.78 -19.62
N VAL A 336 -29.05 18.33 -18.40
CA VAL A 336 -29.79 17.26 -17.71
C VAL A 336 -30.42 17.84 -16.45
N LYS A 337 -31.44 17.16 -15.94
CA LYS A 337 -32.17 17.55 -14.74
C LYS A 337 -32.00 16.50 -13.67
N PHE A 338 -31.79 16.93 -12.44
CA PHE A 338 -32.01 16.11 -11.25
C PHE A 338 -33.19 16.69 -10.50
N MET A 339 -34.00 15.82 -9.89
CA MET A 339 -35.09 16.25 -9.03
C MET A 339 -34.69 15.96 -7.59
N SER A 340 -34.39 17.02 -6.86
CA SER A 340 -34.09 16.97 -5.44
C SER A 340 -35.40 16.86 -4.69
N ILE A 341 -35.53 15.83 -3.85
CA ILE A 341 -36.65 15.66 -2.94
C ILE A 341 -36.15 16.10 -1.57
N ILE A 342 -36.69 17.19 -1.06
CA ILE A 342 -36.24 17.82 0.18
C ILE A 342 -37.39 17.99 1.17
N LEU A 343 -37.05 18.04 2.44
CA LEU A 343 -37.95 18.41 3.52
C LEU A 343 -38.01 19.95 3.65
N PRO A 344 -39.03 20.49 4.34
CA PRO A 344 -39.29 21.93 4.35
C PRO A 344 -38.18 22.82 4.92
N ASP A 345 -37.30 22.27 5.74
CA ASP A 345 -36.13 22.97 6.29
C ASP A 345 -34.88 22.87 5.39
N GLY A 346 -34.98 22.22 4.23
CA GLY A 346 -33.89 22.01 3.28
C GLY A 346 -33.13 20.70 3.46
N TYR A 347 -33.52 19.83 4.40
CA TYR A 347 -32.93 18.50 4.50
C TYR A 347 -33.15 17.69 3.22
N ILE A 348 -32.07 17.17 2.64
CA ILE A 348 -32.12 16.38 1.39
C ILE A 348 -32.56 14.96 1.72
N LEU A 349 -33.76 14.57 1.27
CA LEU A 349 -34.28 13.22 1.46
C LEU A 349 -33.79 12.28 0.36
N ASP A 350 -33.87 12.72 -0.89
CA ASP A 350 -33.45 11.91 -2.04
C ASP A 350 -33.10 12.79 -3.26
N LEU A 351 -32.42 12.20 -4.22
CA LEU A 351 -32.08 12.81 -5.49
C LEU A 351 -32.33 11.82 -6.62
N ILE A 352 -33.32 12.09 -7.47
CA ILE A 352 -33.67 11.22 -8.60
C ILE A 352 -33.23 11.84 -9.93
N GLY A 353 -32.84 10.99 -10.88
CA GLY A 353 -32.31 11.38 -12.18
C GLY A 353 -30.97 10.70 -12.50
N PRO A 354 -30.21 11.20 -13.50
CA PRO A 354 -30.52 12.36 -14.34
C PRO A 354 -31.66 12.10 -15.34
N PHE A 355 -32.54 13.08 -15.49
CA PHE A 355 -33.56 13.16 -16.55
C PHE A 355 -33.09 14.01 -17.72
N LYS A 356 -33.59 13.71 -18.91
CA LYS A 356 -33.27 14.44 -20.14
C LYS A 356 -33.98 15.78 -20.14
N ALA A 357 -33.45 16.76 -20.87
CA ALA A 357 -34.06 18.09 -20.96
C ALA A 357 -35.52 18.05 -21.42
N LYS A 358 -35.84 17.14 -22.34
CA LYS A 358 -37.19 16.93 -22.88
C LYS A 358 -38.23 16.44 -21.87
N ASP A 359 -37.80 15.81 -20.77
CA ASP A 359 -38.73 15.24 -19.79
C ASP A 359 -39.21 16.36 -18.85
N ASN A 360 -40.45 16.82 -19.02
CA ASN A 360 -41.00 17.88 -18.16
C ASN A 360 -41.25 17.40 -16.72
N ASP A 361 -41.39 18.34 -15.79
CA ASP A 361 -41.45 18.04 -14.35
C ASP A 361 -42.69 17.21 -14.01
N ALA A 362 -43.82 17.45 -14.68
CA ALA A 362 -45.05 16.65 -14.52
C ALA A 362 -44.91 15.19 -14.99
N LYS A 363 -43.99 14.92 -15.92
CA LYS A 363 -43.66 13.55 -16.33
C LYS A 363 -42.69 12.91 -15.35
N ILE A 364 -41.74 13.68 -14.82
CA ILE A 364 -40.77 13.23 -13.81
C ILE A 364 -41.49 12.87 -12.49
N SER A 365 -42.48 13.65 -12.07
CA SER A 365 -43.21 13.43 -10.81
C SER A 365 -44.13 12.20 -10.81
N LYS A 366 -44.20 11.45 -11.93
CA LYS A 366 -44.95 10.19 -12.05
C LYS A 366 -44.07 8.95 -11.87
N VAL A 367 -42.76 9.14 -11.75
CA VAL A 367 -41.75 8.06 -11.65
C VAL A 367 -41.77 7.43 -10.28
#